data_AF-A0AAN9DPK6-F1
#
_entry.id   AF-A0AAN9DPK6-F1
#
_cell.length_a   1.000
_cell.length_b   1.000
_cell.length_c   1.000
_cell.angle_alpha   90.00
_cell.angle_beta   90.00
_cell.angle_gamma   90.00
#
_symmetry.space_group_name_H-M   'P 1'
#
loop_
_entity.id
_entity.type
_entity.pdbx_description
1 polymer ?
#
loop_
_entity_poly.entity_id
_entity_poly.type
_entity_poly.pdbx_seq_one_letter_code
_entity_poly.pdbx_strand_id
1 'polypeptide(L)'
;MVLSLVNLCAREVVSDHSSSPHWLSCVPRELYRALLDAAFSHRRPLAVGELVQRWPERTLTVGGSRRAGQCPPNRLCVQAVLLAVVRGLTDKRCCLQVLDLSGLQCEDGRVEDSMGGWSLTVALCSMVLQARAAASRAQRRDGERERKRGLEAERDRSAIKRDRGTVGCGNSGEGSQAGHQVEVVGKMECRTNERTLPEVESVKGVRRRMEIQKRKISSEVKSNTSSNNGSLCDQEWDEVALLHVRADLFINSRSWERVRDALSQLGQLQLHCRYLRVEELSASSIASLLGLLPQQDLLGVDLRYSSLGVSGLAMLLPLLAPFPRLHSLRLHYCNLDLQRTQPGQQGALQDMSKGLGSLKKLQRLCLTALRLPGHLRLLLSSLSQPLEVLELPYLCLTSTDLAYLSCSQHASFLRELDLSENRLDESSLPSLRRLLGQAESSMSQLSLCGCGLSDTLLGALLPSLSCCRALRSLRLALNPLSRMGLLSLARTAAGIPSLRLLLYPNPLEDYEPGLPALPSSAQLLDWPLLEEPESRDLTLRLLDEVMNLRGRSRDLLVTSDLLNYSPDLTVDG
;
A
#
# COMPACT_ATOMS: atom_id res chain seq x y z
N MET A 1 8.37 23.93 -19.99
CA MET A 1 8.63 24.09 -18.54
C MET A 1 10.11 24.33 -18.33
N VAL A 2 10.49 25.42 -17.67
CA VAL A 2 11.89 25.67 -17.29
C VAL A 2 12.20 24.76 -16.09
N LEU A 3 13.11 23.81 -16.26
CA LEU A 3 13.58 22.97 -15.15
C LEU A 3 14.43 23.84 -14.22
N SER A 4 14.22 23.73 -12.90
CA SER A 4 15.06 24.44 -11.94
C SER A 4 16.51 23.94 -12.05
N LEU A 5 17.47 24.83 -11.78
CA LEU A 5 18.90 24.47 -11.75
C LEU A 5 19.15 23.28 -10.82
N VAL A 6 18.44 23.22 -9.69
CA VAL A 6 18.50 22.11 -8.74
C VAL A 6 18.10 20.78 -9.39
N ASN A 7 17.04 20.74 -10.17
CA ASN A 7 16.59 19.51 -10.85
C ASN A 7 17.58 19.06 -11.93
N LEU A 8 18.19 20.01 -12.66
CA LEU A 8 19.21 19.71 -13.66
C LEU A 8 20.47 19.16 -13.00
N CYS A 9 20.97 19.80 -11.94
CA CYS A 9 22.12 19.31 -11.18
C CYS A 9 21.83 17.94 -10.55
N ALA A 10 20.65 17.76 -9.96
CA ALA A 10 20.26 16.48 -9.36
C ALA A 10 20.25 15.34 -10.39
N ARG A 11 19.76 15.60 -11.62
CA ARG A 11 19.80 14.62 -12.71
C ARG A 11 21.23 14.19 -13.05
N GLU A 12 22.13 15.13 -13.26
CA GLU A 12 23.51 14.82 -13.64
C GLU A 12 24.23 14.07 -12.51
N VAL A 13 24.07 14.52 -11.26
CA VAL A 13 24.67 13.86 -10.08
C VAL A 13 24.18 12.43 -9.91
N VAL A 14 22.88 12.18 -10.12
CA VAL A 14 22.28 10.85 -10.00
C VAL A 14 22.64 9.94 -11.18
N SER A 15 23.05 10.51 -12.31
CA SER A 15 23.47 9.72 -13.49
C SER A 15 24.81 9.00 -13.26
N ASP A 16 25.71 9.58 -12.47
CA ASP A 16 26.97 8.97 -12.03
C ASP A 16 26.78 8.23 -10.70
N HIS A 17 26.20 7.03 -10.77
CA HIS A 17 25.96 6.21 -9.59
C HIS A 17 27.25 5.68 -8.95
N SER A 18 28.36 5.60 -9.69
CA SER A 18 29.66 5.08 -9.20
C SER A 18 30.25 5.95 -8.09
N SER A 19 30.07 7.27 -8.17
CA SER A 19 30.58 8.22 -7.19
C SER A 19 29.63 8.47 -6.02
N SER A 20 28.41 7.90 -6.04
CA SER A 20 27.36 8.12 -5.03
C SER A 20 27.82 7.97 -3.57
N PRO A 21 28.65 6.98 -3.17
CA PRO A 21 29.08 6.88 -1.78
C PRO A 21 29.97 8.04 -1.32
N HIS A 22 30.67 8.71 -2.24
CA HIS A 22 31.67 9.75 -1.93
C HIS A 22 31.06 11.15 -1.85
N TRP A 23 30.09 11.48 -2.71
CA TRP A 23 29.46 12.80 -2.65
C TRP A 23 28.31 12.86 -1.63
N LEU A 24 27.64 11.74 -1.33
CA LEU A 24 26.53 11.71 -0.35
C LEU A 24 26.95 12.13 1.07
N SER A 25 28.23 11.99 1.44
CA SER A 25 28.75 12.48 2.72
C SER A 25 28.83 14.00 2.80
N CYS A 26 28.81 14.69 1.66
CA CYS A 26 28.99 16.14 1.56
C CYS A 26 27.71 16.86 1.15
N VAL A 27 26.61 16.14 0.94
CA VAL A 27 25.34 16.71 0.48
C VAL A 27 24.50 17.20 1.66
N PRO A 28 24.04 18.47 1.65
CA PRO A 28 23.09 18.99 2.61
C PRO A 28 21.77 18.22 2.63
N ARG A 29 21.11 18.17 3.80
CA ARG A 29 19.89 17.38 4.02
C ARG A 29 18.75 17.82 3.08
N GLU A 30 18.71 19.10 2.72
CA GLU A 30 17.68 19.73 1.89
C GLU A 30 17.70 19.21 0.45
N LEU A 31 18.85 18.71 -0.03
CA LEU A 31 18.99 18.23 -1.41
C LEU A 31 18.61 16.76 -1.58
N TYR A 32 18.51 15.98 -0.49
CA TYR A 32 18.20 14.55 -0.56
C TYR A 32 16.86 14.27 -1.26
N ARG A 33 15.86 15.13 -1.04
CA ARG A 33 14.54 14.96 -1.68
C ARG A 33 14.60 15.18 -3.19
N ALA A 34 15.26 16.26 -3.62
CA ALA A 34 15.43 16.56 -5.06
C ALA A 34 16.23 15.46 -5.78
N LEU A 35 17.26 14.92 -5.12
CA LEU A 35 18.06 13.80 -5.64
C LEU A 35 17.24 12.50 -5.74
N LEU A 36 16.43 12.20 -4.73
CA LEU A 36 15.55 11.02 -4.75
C LEU A 36 14.49 11.12 -5.85
N ASP A 37 13.86 12.29 -6.00
CA ASP A 37 12.87 12.54 -7.05
C ASP A 37 13.50 12.43 -8.46
N ALA A 38 14.72 12.95 -8.64
CA ALA A 38 15.49 12.77 -9.87
C ALA A 38 15.83 11.28 -10.12
N ALA A 39 16.22 10.54 -9.08
CA ALA A 39 16.53 9.11 -9.19
C ALA A 39 15.33 8.26 -9.59
N PHE A 40 14.14 8.56 -9.05
CA PHE A 40 12.90 7.92 -9.50
C PHE A 40 12.56 8.29 -10.94
N SER A 41 12.62 9.58 -11.28
CA SER A 41 12.29 10.08 -12.63
C SER A 41 13.21 9.49 -13.71
N HIS A 42 14.49 9.30 -13.39
CA HIS A 42 15.50 8.74 -14.30
C HIS A 42 15.75 7.24 -14.10
N ARG A 43 14.90 6.55 -13.32
CA ARG A 43 14.93 5.08 -13.16
C ARG A 43 16.30 4.55 -12.71
N ARG A 44 16.93 5.20 -11.73
CA ARG A 44 18.28 4.86 -11.23
C ARG A 44 18.22 4.12 -9.88
N PRO A 45 17.98 2.79 -9.84
CA PRO A 45 17.76 2.05 -8.59
C PRO A 45 18.97 2.04 -7.65
N LEU A 46 20.19 2.03 -8.18
CA LEU A 46 21.40 2.03 -7.35
C LEU A 46 21.55 3.33 -6.56
N ALA A 47 21.32 4.47 -7.21
CA ALA A 47 21.32 5.79 -6.56
C ALA A 47 20.22 5.89 -5.51
N VAL A 48 19.02 5.37 -5.80
CA VAL A 48 17.92 5.27 -4.81
C VAL A 48 18.36 4.49 -3.58
N GLY A 49 19.01 3.34 -3.77
CA GLY A 49 19.45 2.50 -2.65
C GLY A 49 20.45 3.20 -1.73
N GLU A 50 21.41 3.94 -2.29
CA GLU A 50 22.42 4.70 -1.53
C GLU A 50 21.82 5.92 -0.82
N LEU A 51 20.87 6.62 -1.45
CA LEU A 51 20.14 7.75 -0.87
C LEU A 51 19.29 7.30 0.32
N VAL A 52 18.57 6.18 0.21
CA VAL A 52 17.70 5.65 1.26
C VAL A 52 18.51 5.16 2.47
N GLN A 53 19.66 4.53 2.25
CA GLN A 53 20.53 4.09 3.35
C GLN A 53 21.05 5.24 4.22
N ARG A 54 21.26 6.43 3.63
CA ARG A 54 21.76 7.63 4.31
C ARG A 54 20.67 8.68 4.49
N TRP A 55 19.40 8.27 4.45
CA TRP A 55 18.30 9.22 4.49
C TRP A 55 18.36 10.05 5.78
N PRO A 56 18.40 11.39 5.67
CA PRO A 56 18.70 12.26 6.82
C PRO A 56 17.52 12.41 7.79
N GLU A 57 16.30 12.10 7.34
CA GLU A 57 15.07 12.25 8.12
C GLU A 57 14.61 10.92 8.74
N ARG A 58 13.77 11.01 9.77
CA ARG A 58 13.13 9.82 10.38
C ARG A 58 12.00 9.25 9.55
N THR A 59 11.47 10.01 8.60
CA THR A 59 10.34 9.64 7.76
C THR A 59 10.70 9.75 6.29
N LEU A 60 10.38 8.70 5.52
CA LEU A 60 10.46 8.71 4.07
C LEU A 60 9.11 8.34 3.48
N THR A 61 8.52 9.29 2.74
CA THR A 61 7.29 9.09 1.97
C THR A 61 7.65 8.91 0.50
N VAL A 62 7.35 7.75 -0.07
CA VAL A 62 7.56 7.44 -1.50
C VAL A 62 6.24 7.40 -2.26
N GLY A 63 5.15 7.02 -1.58
CA GLY A 63 3.79 7.12 -2.08
C GLY A 63 3.03 8.35 -1.53
N GLY A 64 2.08 8.88 -2.30
CA GLY A 64 1.30 10.07 -1.95
C GLY A 64 0.80 10.87 -3.17
N SER A 65 0.10 11.98 -2.92
CA SER A 65 -0.40 12.92 -3.95
C SER A 65 0.77 13.43 -4.78
N ARG A 66 0.95 12.81 -5.96
CA ARG A 66 1.96 13.19 -6.93
C ARG A 66 1.52 14.48 -7.59
N ARG A 67 2.47 15.38 -7.85
CA ARG A 67 2.20 16.54 -8.72
C ARG A 67 1.80 16.02 -10.11
N ALA A 68 0.83 16.67 -10.74
CA ALA A 68 0.37 16.33 -12.09
C ALA A 68 1.58 16.16 -13.03
N GLY A 69 1.66 14.99 -13.69
CA GLY A 69 2.75 14.64 -14.63
C GLY A 69 3.94 13.86 -14.06
N GLN A 70 3.98 13.52 -12.77
CA GLN A 70 5.03 12.63 -12.23
C GLN A 70 4.65 11.16 -12.34
N CYS A 71 5.46 10.37 -13.06
CA CYS A 71 5.29 8.92 -13.15
C CYS A 71 5.57 8.23 -11.79
N PRO A 72 4.87 7.12 -11.48
CA PRO A 72 5.24 6.22 -10.39
C PRO A 72 6.70 5.75 -10.50
N PRO A 73 7.39 5.53 -9.36
CA PRO A 73 8.72 4.94 -9.37
C PRO A 73 8.60 3.54 -9.98
N ASN A 74 9.56 3.20 -10.85
CA ASN A 74 9.56 1.88 -11.46
C ASN A 74 9.80 0.78 -10.42
N ARG A 75 9.48 -0.46 -10.80
CA ARG A 75 9.61 -1.65 -9.95
C ARG A 75 11.01 -1.80 -9.32
N LEU A 76 12.06 -1.55 -10.09
CA LEU A 76 13.45 -1.69 -9.62
C LEU A 76 13.80 -0.66 -8.55
N CYS A 77 13.34 0.58 -8.69
CA CYS A 77 13.57 1.61 -7.68
C CYS A 77 12.85 1.29 -6.38
N VAL A 78 11.60 0.81 -6.44
CA VAL A 78 10.87 0.38 -5.23
C VAL A 78 11.59 -0.80 -4.57
N GLN A 79 12.06 -1.79 -5.33
CA GLN A 79 12.87 -2.89 -4.78
C GLN A 79 14.16 -2.39 -4.13
N ALA A 80 14.83 -1.41 -4.75
CA ALA A 80 16.04 -0.81 -4.19
C ALA A 80 15.77 -0.09 -2.85
N VAL A 81 14.64 0.61 -2.70
CA VAL A 81 14.21 1.18 -1.41
C VAL A 81 14.08 0.09 -0.35
N LEU A 82 13.36 -0.99 -0.65
CA LEU A 82 13.12 -2.09 0.30
C LEU A 82 14.43 -2.78 0.70
N LEU A 83 15.31 -3.07 -0.26
CA LEU A 83 16.62 -3.67 -0.01
C LEU A 83 17.54 -2.75 0.78
N ALA A 84 17.54 -1.46 0.48
CA ALA A 84 18.30 -0.44 1.20
C ALA A 84 17.87 -0.34 2.67
N VAL A 85 16.57 -0.41 2.94
CA VAL A 85 16.02 -0.43 4.29
C VAL A 85 16.49 -1.67 5.06
N VAL A 86 16.37 -2.87 4.46
CA VAL A 86 16.83 -4.11 5.10
C VAL A 86 18.32 -4.04 5.41
N ARG A 87 19.14 -3.59 4.46
CA ARG A 87 20.59 -3.44 4.65
C ARG A 87 20.93 -2.36 5.68
N GLY A 88 20.21 -1.25 5.69
CA GLY A 88 20.39 -0.18 6.65
C GLY A 88 20.08 -0.63 8.08
N LEU A 89 19.08 -1.50 8.27
CA LEU A 89 18.76 -2.12 9.55
C LEU A 89 19.86 -3.10 9.99
N THR A 90 20.42 -3.91 9.08
CA THR A 90 21.51 -4.84 9.42
C THR A 90 22.81 -4.12 9.79
N ASP A 91 23.09 -3.02 9.09
CA ASP A 91 24.36 -2.30 9.23
C ASP A 91 24.27 -1.19 10.30
N LYS A 92 23.11 -1.04 10.97
CA LYS A 92 22.78 0.06 11.90
C LYS A 92 23.04 1.45 11.30
N ARG A 93 22.80 1.61 10.00
CA ARG A 93 22.99 2.89 9.27
C ARG A 93 21.67 3.60 8.98
N CYS A 94 20.55 2.93 9.17
CA CYS A 94 19.23 3.47 8.89
C CYS A 94 18.72 4.32 10.07
N CYS A 95 18.46 5.61 9.82
CA CYS A 95 17.78 6.49 10.77
C CYS A 95 16.25 6.51 10.59
N LEU A 96 15.72 5.78 9.60
CA LEU A 96 14.28 5.75 9.33
C LEU A 96 13.52 5.05 10.44
N GLN A 97 12.45 5.69 10.88
CA GLN A 97 11.43 5.16 11.78
C GLN A 97 10.10 4.94 11.06
N VAL A 98 9.84 5.68 9.97
CA VAL A 98 8.63 5.54 9.17
C VAL A 98 8.97 5.50 7.67
N LEU A 99 8.54 4.44 6.99
CA LEU A 99 8.56 4.32 5.54
C LEU A 99 7.11 4.25 5.02
N ASP A 100 6.66 5.27 4.30
CA ASP A 100 5.31 5.33 3.74
C ASP A 100 5.32 5.09 2.22
N LEU A 101 4.75 3.95 1.83
CA LEU A 101 4.62 3.44 0.47
C LEU A 101 3.14 3.37 0.03
N SER A 102 2.20 3.87 0.81
CA SER A 102 0.78 3.89 0.41
C SER A 102 0.52 4.85 -0.75
N GLY A 103 -0.45 4.51 -1.60
CA GLY A 103 -0.72 5.25 -2.84
C GLY A 103 0.33 5.04 -3.93
N LEU A 104 1.21 4.03 -3.81
CA LEU A 104 2.05 3.57 -4.92
C LEU A 104 1.28 2.70 -5.92
N GLN A 105 0.13 2.16 -5.51
CA GLN A 105 -0.69 1.29 -6.34
C GLN A 105 -1.63 2.17 -7.18
N CYS A 106 -1.56 2.07 -8.50
CA CYS A 106 -2.51 2.70 -9.41
C CYS A 106 -3.51 1.61 -9.85
N GLU A 107 -4.81 1.83 -9.62
CA GLU A 107 -5.87 0.92 -10.05
C GLU A 107 -6.14 1.01 -11.56
N ASP A 108 -5.98 2.20 -12.18
CA ASP A 108 -6.53 2.48 -13.51
C ASP A 108 -5.50 2.86 -14.60
N GLY A 109 -4.21 2.75 -14.33
CA GLY A 109 -3.17 3.07 -15.30
C GLY A 109 -2.15 1.95 -15.42
N ARG A 110 -2.17 1.19 -16.52
CA ARG A 110 -1.04 0.34 -16.92
C ARG A 110 0.13 1.23 -17.33
N VAL A 111 0.80 1.83 -16.36
CA VAL A 111 2.13 2.39 -16.58
C VAL A 111 3.08 1.21 -16.63
N GLU A 112 3.46 0.81 -17.86
CA GLU A 112 4.52 -0.18 -18.10
C GLU A 112 5.72 0.16 -17.20
N ASP A 113 6.19 -0.81 -16.42
CA ASP A 113 7.26 -0.74 -15.41
C ASP A 113 6.89 -0.37 -13.96
N SER A 114 5.64 -0.03 -13.64
CA SER A 114 5.24 0.21 -12.25
C SER A 114 5.08 -1.08 -11.45
N MET A 115 5.40 -1.03 -10.15
CA MET A 115 5.18 -2.18 -9.28
C MET A 115 3.69 -2.33 -8.98
N GLY A 116 3.05 -3.38 -9.49
CA GLY A 116 1.67 -3.70 -9.16
C GLY A 116 1.48 -4.00 -7.66
N GLY A 117 0.28 -3.75 -7.13
CA GLY A 117 -0.02 -3.89 -5.70
C GLY A 117 0.30 -5.27 -5.10
N TRP A 118 0.05 -6.34 -5.85
CA TRP A 118 0.41 -7.70 -5.44
C TRP A 118 1.93 -7.88 -5.32
N SER A 119 2.67 -7.39 -6.33
CA SER A 119 4.15 -7.47 -6.32
C SER A 119 4.74 -6.68 -5.15
N LEU A 120 4.17 -5.51 -4.83
CA LEU A 120 4.56 -4.71 -3.67
C LEU A 120 4.30 -5.46 -2.37
N THR A 121 3.14 -6.08 -2.21
CA THR A 121 2.78 -6.87 -1.03
C THR A 121 3.76 -8.02 -0.81
N VAL A 122 4.10 -8.79 -1.85
CA VAL A 122 5.07 -9.88 -1.77
C VAL A 122 6.49 -9.38 -1.44
N ALA A 123 6.90 -8.24 -2.03
CA ALA A 123 8.19 -7.64 -1.76
C ALA A 123 8.29 -7.14 -0.31
N LEU A 124 7.24 -6.51 0.22
CA LEU A 124 7.13 -6.10 1.62
C LEU A 124 7.22 -7.28 2.58
N CYS A 125 6.49 -8.36 2.31
CA CYS A 125 6.59 -9.55 3.14
C CYS A 125 8.00 -10.16 3.10
N SER A 126 8.62 -10.19 1.92
CA SER A 126 10.01 -10.65 1.78
C SER A 126 10.99 -9.77 2.55
N MET A 127 10.79 -8.45 2.54
CA MET A 127 11.57 -7.47 3.30
C MET A 127 11.50 -7.76 4.81
N VAL A 128 10.28 -7.94 5.35
CA VAL A 128 10.08 -8.27 6.78
C VAL A 128 10.76 -9.58 7.15
N LEU A 129 10.57 -10.63 6.35
CA LEU A 129 11.16 -11.94 6.59
C LEU A 129 12.70 -11.91 6.49
N GLN A 130 13.26 -11.15 5.56
CA GLN A 130 14.71 -10.98 5.40
C GLN A 130 15.34 -10.22 6.57
N ALA A 131 14.73 -9.10 6.99
CA ALA A 131 15.19 -8.34 8.14
C ALA A 131 15.18 -9.19 9.42
N ARG A 132 14.11 -9.97 9.63
CA ARG A 132 14.01 -10.94 10.73
C ARG A 132 15.13 -11.99 10.66
N ALA A 133 15.34 -12.60 9.51
CA ALA A 133 16.39 -13.60 9.32
C ALA A 133 17.80 -13.02 9.50
N ALA A 134 17.99 -11.74 9.22
CA ALA A 134 19.26 -11.05 9.48
C ALA A 134 19.44 -10.75 10.98
N ALA A 135 18.39 -10.30 11.67
CA ALA A 135 18.40 -10.07 13.11
C ALA A 135 18.69 -11.36 13.90
N SER A 136 18.06 -12.48 13.54
CA SER A 136 18.32 -13.76 14.21
C SER A 136 19.75 -14.27 13.98
N ARG A 137 20.31 -14.04 12.78
CA ARG A 137 21.72 -14.35 12.48
C ARG A 137 22.67 -13.46 13.29
N ALA A 138 22.35 -12.18 13.47
CA ALA A 138 23.14 -11.28 14.30
C ALA A 138 23.17 -11.74 15.76
N GLN A 139 22.00 -12.06 16.34
CA GLN A 139 21.89 -12.59 17.71
C GLN A 139 22.69 -13.88 17.93
N ARG A 140 22.66 -14.82 16.97
CA ARG A 140 23.47 -16.05 17.05
C ARG A 140 24.97 -15.77 17.04
N ARG A 141 25.42 -14.85 16.18
CA ARG A 141 26.84 -14.44 16.09
C ARG A 141 27.30 -13.75 17.37
N ASP A 142 26.47 -12.89 17.96
CA ASP A 142 26.81 -12.22 19.21
C ASP A 142 26.85 -13.21 20.38
N GLY A 143 25.92 -14.16 20.46
CA GLY A 143 25.98 -15.25 21.44
C GLY A 143 27.22 -16.15 21.28
N GLU A 144 27.65 -16.44 20.05
CA GLU A 144 28.92 -17.15 19.80
C GLU A 144 30.15 -16.32 20.21
N ARG A 145 30.14 -15.00 19.96
CA ARG A 145 31.22 -14.09 20.38
C ARG A 145 31.29 -13.99 21.90
N GLU A 146 30.16 -13.91 22.59
CA GLU A 146 30.11 -13.92 24.06
C GLU A 146 30.61 -15.23 24.64
N ARG A 147 30.21 -16.38 24.06
CA ARG A 147 30.75 -17.68 24.45
C ARG A 147 32.27 -17.76 24.28
N LYS A 148 32.81 -17.25 23.16
CA LYS A 148 34.26 -17.18 22.95
C LYS A 148 34.96 -16.29 23.98
N ARG A 149 34.42 -15.09 24.25
CA ARG A 149 34.94 -14.19 25.30
C ARG A 149 34.87 -14.81 26.69
N GLY A 150 33.81 -15.56 26.99
CA GLY A 150 33.65 -16.29 28.26
C GLY A 150 34.69 -17.38 28.43
N LEU A 151 34.92 -18.18 27.37
CA LEU A 151 35.95 -19.23 27.36
C LEU A 151 37.37 -18.66 27.45
N GLU A 152 37.63 -17.52 26.80
CA GLU A 152 38.90 -16.80 26.91
C GLU A 152 39.10 -16.24 28.33
N ALA A 153 38.08 -15.62 28.93
CA ALA A 153 38.15 -15.14 30.31
C ALA A 153 38.31 -16.27 31.34
N GLU A 154 37.77 -17.45 31.07
CA GLU A 154 37.92 -18.63 31.92
C GLU A 154 39.32 -19.27 31.79
N ARG A 155 39.88 -19.30 30.56
CA ARG A 155 41.29 -19.66 30.33
C ARG A 155 42.25 -18.70 31.01
N ASP A 156 41.97 -17.39 30.97
CA ASP A 156 42.78 -16.38 31.64
C ASP A 156 42.69 -16.51 33.17
N ARG A 157 41.52 -16.79 33.74
CA ARG A 157 41.38 -17.13 35.17
C ARG A 157 42.14 -18.40 35.56
N SER A 158 42.15 -19.40 34.68
CA SER A 158 42.86 -20.66 34.88
C SER A 158 44.39 -20.48 34.81
N ALA A 159 44.86 -19.61 33.92
CA ALA A 159 46.26 -19.22 33.82
C ALA A 159 46.71 -18.42 35.05
N ILE A 160 45.88 -17.50 35.55
CA ILE A 160 46.15 -16.73 36.78
C ILE A 160 46.18 -17.63 38.02
N LYS A 161 45.42 -18.73 38.05
CA LYS A 161 45.47 -19.73 39.15
C LYS A 161 46.73 -20.61 39.11
N ARG A 162 47.27 -20.95 37.93
CA ARG A 162 48.53 -21.73 37.83
C ARG A 162 49.77 -20.92 38.23
N ASP A 163 49.74 -19.60 38.05
CA ASP A 163 50.86 -18.71 38.38
C ASP A 163 50.97 -18.36 39.88
N ARG A 164 50.08 -18.91 40.73
CA ARG A 164 50.07 -18.72 42.19
C ARG A 164 50.45 -19.95 43.01
N GLY A 165 50.99 -21.00 42.40
CA GLY A 165 51.22 -22.25 43.11
C GLY A 165 52.43 -23.04 42.65
N THR A 166 53.65 -22.49 42.67
CA THR A 166 54.88 -23.30 42.80
C THR A 166 56.06 -22.48 43.34
N VAL A 167 56.28 -22.52 44.67
CA VAL A 167 57.58 -22.28 45.30
C VAL A 167 57.72 -23.31 46.42
N GLY A 168 58.81 -24.09 46.40
CA GLY A 168 59.25 -24.89 47.54
C GLY A 168 59.56 -26.35 47.23
N CYS A 169 60.76 -26.60 46.69
CA CYS A 169 61.41 -27.91 46.68
C CYS A 169 62.09 -28.17 48.03
N GLY A 170 62.23 -29.43 48.44
CA GLY A 170 63.15 -29.87 49.49
C GLY A 170 63.14 -31.39 49.71
N ASN A 171 64.14 -32.06 49.13
CA ASN A 171 64.90 -33.29 49.53
C ASN A 171 64.26 -34.32 50.48
N SER A 172 64.48 -35.64 50.40
CA SER A 172 65.63 -36.47 50.00
C SER A 172 65.12 -37.93 49.92
N GLY A 173 65.58 -38.78 49.00
CA GLY A 173 66.66 -39.72 49.27
C GLY A 173 66.24 -41.16 48.91
N GLU A 174 67.13 -41.89 48.24
CA GLU A 174 67.29 -43.37 48.18
C GLU A 174 66.08 -44.23 47.73
N GLY A 175 66.16 -45.27 46.91
CA GLY A 175 67.26 -45.97 46.25
C GLY A 175 66.68 -47.18 45.47
N SER A 176 67.50 -47.71 44.56
CA SER A 176 67.55 -49.10 44.07
C SER A 176 66.43 -49.75 43.23
N GLN A 177 66.90 -50.29 42.10
CA GLN A 177 66.51 -51.55 41.41
C GLN A 177 65.16 -51.56 40.65
N ALA A 178 65.00 -52.13 39.45
CA ALA A 178 65.83 -52.97 38.57
C ALA A 178 65.16 -53.06 37.17
N GLY A 179 65.90 -53.59 36.17
CA GLY A 179 65.37 -54.27 34.99
C GLY A 179 65.46 -53.48 33.67
N HIS A 180 66.55 -53.61 32.91
CA HIS A 180 66.71 -54.50 31.72
C HIS A 180 65.89 -54.03 30.49
N GLN A 181 66.59 -53.48 29.48
CA GLN A 181 66.90 -54.11 28.17
C GLN A 181 65.70 -54.05 27.22
N VAL A 182 65.74 -53.48 26.01
CA VAL A 182 66.58 -53.72 24.81
C VAL A 182 66.29 -52.49 23.91
N GLU A 183 67.29 -51.74 23.45
CA GLU A 183 67.81 -51.78 22.06
C GLU A 183 66.70 -51.59 20.99
N VAL A 184 66.83 -50.78 19.93
CA VAL A 184 68.02 -50.57 19.11
C VAL A 184 67.70 -49.48 18.07
N VAL A 185 68.73 -48.73 17.72
CA VAL A 185 68.96 -48.05 16.43
C VAL A 185 68.01 -46.89 16.08
N GLY A 186 68.49 -45.68 15.80
CA GLY A 186 69.85 -45.25 15.58
C GLY A 186 69.88 -44.27 14.43
N LYS A 187 70.56 -43.14 14.69
CA LYS A 187 71.44 -42.41 13.76
C LYS A 187 70.79 -41.87 12.47
N MET A 188 71.13 -40.68 11.98
CA MET A 188 72.36 -39.91 12.13
C MET A 188 72.11 -38.56 11.42
N GLU A 189 72.74 -37.52 11.97
CA GLU A 189 73.51 -36.48 11.24
C GLU A 189 72.77 -35.45 10.35
N CYS A 190 73.23 -34.21 10.18
CA CYS A 190 74.42 -33.47 10.65
C CYS A 190 74.07 -31.97 10.54
N ARG A 191 74.27 -31.14 11.57
CA ARG A 191 75.44 -30.25 11.82
C ARG A 191 75.85 -29.31 10.66
N THR A 192 75.71 -28.00 10.93
CA THR A 192 76.71 -26.91 10.76
C THR A 192 76.23 -25.72 11.60
N ASN A 193 76.88 -25.34 12.72
CA ASN A 193 77.90 -24.28 12.88
C ASN A 193 77.52 -22.96 12.15
N GLU A 194 77.47 -21.76 12.74
CA GLU A 194 78.41 -21.13 13.68
C GLU A 194 77.85 -19.85 14.38
N ARG A 195 78.12 -19.75 15.69
CA ARG A 195 78.45 -18.59 16.59
C ARG A 195 78.04 -17.14 16.26
N THR A 196 77.36 -16.48 17.22
CA THR A 196 77.96 -15.49 18.17
C THR A 196 76.93 -14.95 19.20
N LEU A 197 77.35 -14.87 20.46
CA LEU A 197 76.76 -14.13 21.61
C LEU A 197 77.77 -13.01 21.99
N PRO A 198 77.47 -11.96 22.81
CA PRO A 198 76.55 -11.99 23.96
C PRO A 198 75.69 -10.74 24.28
N GLU A 199 74.73 -10.97 25.18
CA GLU A 199 74.21 -10.13 26.29
C GLU A 199 73.93 -8.62 26.11
N VAL A 200 72.70 -8.18 26.43
CA VAL A 200 72.36 -7.43 27.67
C VAL A 200 70.86 -7.60 27.98
N GLU A 201 70.58 -7.92 29.23
CA GLU A 201 69.27 -8.14 29.86
C GLU A 201 68.43 -6.86 30.11
N SER A 202 67.12 -7.08 30.14
CA SER A 202 66.14 -6.63 31.17
C SER A 202 65.95 -5.12 31.46
N VAL A 203 64.86 -4.56 30.91
CA VAL A 203 63.94 -3.68 31.67
C VAL A 203 62.48 -3.91 31.22
N LYS A 204 61.85 -5.00 31.68
CA LYS A 204 60.38 -5.25 31.52
C LYS A 204 59.60 -5.24 32.84
N GLY A 205 60.19 -4.69 33.91
CA GLY A 205 59.59 -4.65 35.26
C GLY A 205 58.85 -3.36 35.65
N VAL A 206 59.12 -2.22 35.01
CA VAL A 206 58.62 -0.91 35.48
C VAL A 206 57.28 -0.50 34.83
N ARG A 207 57.06 -0.82 33.55
CA ARG A 207 55.83 -0.45 32.82
C ARG A 207 54.56 -1.10 33.39
N ARG A 208 54.65 -2.35 33.89
CA ARG A 208 53.50 -3.11 34.40
C ARG A 208 53.01 -2.62 35.77
N ARG A 209 53.89 -2.02 36.59
CA ARG A 209 53.50 -1.42 37.88
C ARG A 209 52.82 -0.06 37.71
N MET A 210 53.21 0.73 36.71
CA MET A 210 52.62 2.04 36.43
C MET A 210 51.19 1.94 35.84
N GLU A 211 50.89 0.86 35.11
CA GLU A 211 49.58 0.62 34.50
C GLU A 211 48.52 0.14 35.52
N ILE A 212 48.94 -0.58 36.56
CA ILE A 212 48.06 -1.06 37.64
C ILE A 212 47.69 0.09 38.60
N GLN A 213 48.61 1.03 38.85
CA GLN A 213 48.32 2.22 39.67
C GLN A 213 47.34 3.18 38.98
N LYS A 214 47.42 3.31 37.64
CA LYS A 214 46.48 4.14 36.86
C LYS A 214 45.05 3.59 36.85
N ARG A 215 44.88 2.26 36.89
CA ARG A 215 43.56 1.61 37.01
C ARG A 215 42.92 1.71 38.40
N LYS A 216 43.73 1.86 39.46
CA LYS A 216 43.24 2.00 40.85
C LYS A 216 42.79 3.43 41.16
N ILE A 217 43.42 4.44 40.53
CA ILE A 217 43.01 5.85 40.65
C ILE A 217 41.71 6.13 39.84
N SER A 218 41.47 5.41 38.74
CA SER A 218 40.23 5.55 37.95
C SER A 218 38.97 4.96 38.60
N SER A 219 39.12 4.10 39.62
CA SER A 219 37.98 3.46 40.31
C SER A 219 37.46 4.21 41.53
N GLU A 220 38.11 5.31 41.96
CA GLU A 220 37.69 6.09 43.15
C GLU A 220 37.12 7.50 42.82
N VAL A 221 36.96 7.89 41.54
CA VAL A 221 36.52 9.26 41.17
C VAL A 221 35.18 9.29 40.41
N LYS A 222 34.29 8.30 40.58
CA LYS A 222 32.89 8.41 40.15
C LYS A 222 31.90 7.98 41.23
N SER A 223 31.92 8.69 42.35
CA SER A 223 30.68 9.06 43.02
C SER A 223 30.76 10.55 43.38
N ASN A 224 29.68 11.26 43.07
CA ASN A 224 29.37 12.65 43.40
C ASN A 224 30.03 13.73 42.54
N THR A 225 29.26 14.28 41.58
CA THR A 225 28.56 15.57 41.72
C THR A 225 28.21 16.14 40.34
N SER A 226 26.98 16.64 40.24
CA SER A 226 26.37 17.37 39.13
C SER A 226 27.17 18.57 38.63
N SER A 227 27.12 18.84 37.31
CA SER A 227 26.67 20.10 36.68
C SER A 227 27.30 20.31 35.28
N ASN A 228 26.42 20.54 34.31
CA ASN A 228 26.59 21.08 32.96
C ASN A 228 27.96 21.67 32.56
N ASN A 229 28.57 21.12 31.50
CA ASN A 229 28.67 21.73 30.16
C ASN A 229 29.68 20.98 29.28
N GLY A 230 29.29 20.61 28.06
CA GLY A 230 30.23 20.42 26.94
C GLY A 230 30.11 19.10 26.17
N SER A 231 30.01 19.25 24.85
CA SER A 231 30.16 18.27 23.78
C SER A 231 28.94 17.42 23.40
N LEU A 232 28.20 17.96 22.43
CA LEU A 232 27.47 17.20 21.41
C LEU A 232 28.41 16.18 20.74
N CYS A 233 27.84 15.10 20.20
CA CYS A 233 28.49 13.96 19.55
C CYS A 233 28.83 12.80 20.50
N ASP A 234 27.80 12.13 21.00
CA ASP A 234 27.71 10.66 21.07
C ASP A 234 26.37 10.31 21.75
N GLN A 235 25.27 10.37 20.99
CA GLN A 235 23.96 9.89 21.45
C GLN A 235 23.77 8.45 20.96
N GLU A 236 23.95 7.52 21.91
CA GLU A 236 23.11 6.34 22.20
C GLU A 236 22.37 5.70 21.01
N TRP A 237 22.99 4.69 20.39
CA TRP A 237 22.38 3.80 19.38
C TRP A 237 21.79 2.51 19.99
N ASP A 238 21.34 2.53 21.25
CA ASP A 238 20.93 1.32 21.98
C ASP A 238 19.43 1.14 22.21
N GLU A 239 18.58 2.06 21.73
CA GLU A 239 17.16 1.75 21.54
C GLU A 239 16.98 1.05 20.18
N VAL A 240 16.45 -0.17 20.20
CA VAL A 240 16.08 -0.92 18.99
C VAL A 240 15.03 -0.12 18.23
N ALA A 241 15.45 0.74 17.30
CA ALA A 241 14.58 1.59 16.53
C ALA A 241 13.63 0.73 15.68
N LEU A 242 12.37 0.67 16.12
CA LEU A 242 11.30 0.01 15.40
C LEU A 242 10.95 0.83 14.16
N LEU A 243 11.04 0.21 12.98
CA LEU A 243 10.66 0.84 11.71
C LEU A 243 9.23 0.45 11.34
N HIS A 244 8.35 1.45 11.27
CA HIS A 244 6.97 1.33 10.80
C HIS A 244 6.92 1.50 9.28
N VAL A 245 6.38 0.50 8.59
CA VAL A 245 6.21 0.51 7.14
C VAL A 245 4.73 0.59 6.83
N ARG A 246 4.30 1.71 6.26
CA ARG A 246 2.91 1.94 5.83
C ARG A 246 2.79 1.60 4.35
N ALA A 247 1.85 0.74 4.01
CA ALA A 247 1.57 0.40 2.63
C ALA A 247 0.12 -0.06 2.46
N ASP A 248 -0.38 0.04 1.24
CA ASP A 248 -1.63 -0.63 0.88
C ASP A 248 -1.29 -2.09 0.56
N LEU A 249 -2.13 -3.03 0.97
CA LEU A 249 -1.87 -4.45 0.81
C LEU A 249 -2.87 -5.05 -0.17
N PHE A 250 -2.36 -5.83 -1.11
CA PHE A 250 -3.16 -6.64 -2.02
C PHE A 250 -2.81 -8.12 -1.84
N ILE A 251 -3.78 -8.88 -1.35
CA ILE A 251 -3.63 -10.28 -0.93
C ILE A 251 -4.53 -11.17 -1.78
N ASN A 252 -3.96 -12.22 -2.35
CA ASN A 252 -4.70 -13.33 -2.94
C ASN A 252 -4.36 -14.67 -2.27
N SER A 253 -5.09 -15.72 -2.66
CA SER A 253 -4.94 -17.10 -2.17
C SER A 253 -3.48 -17.59 -2.14
N ARG A 254 -2.68 -17.22 -3.14
CA ARG A 254 -1.26 -17.60 -3.26
C ARG A 254 -0.33 -16.85 -2.30
N SER A 255 -0.66 -15.60 -1.98
CA SER A 255 0.16 -14.73 -1.12
C SER A 255 -0.20 -14.81 0.37
N TRP A 256 -1.39 -15.33 0.69
CA TRP A 256 -1.95 -15.33 2.04
C TRP A 256 -0.99 -15.87 3.10
N GLU A 257 -0.43 -17.07 2.91
CA GLU A 257 0.49 -17.69 3.87
C GLU A 257 1.70 -16.80 4.18
N ARG A 258 2.29 -16.20 3.13
CA ARG A 258 3.45 -15.31 3.27
C ARG A 258 3.09 -14.02 4.00
N VAL A 259 1.89 -13.47 3.77
CA VAL A 259 1.41 -12.27 4.47
C VAL A 259 1.10 -12.58 5.93
N ARG A 260 0.43 -13.69 6.20
CA ARG A 260 0.15 -14.16 7.55
C ARG A 260 1.44 -14.31 8.35
N ASP A 261 2.47 -14.94 7.78
CA ASP A 261 3.76 -15.14 8.45
C ASP A 261 4.48 -13.81 8.71
N ALA A 262 4.39 -12.86 7.77
CA ALA A 262 4.97 -11.53 7.92
C ALA A 262 4.27 -10.67 8.99
N LEU A 263 2.94 -10.80 9.14
CA LEU A 263 2.15 -10.05 10.13
C LEU A 263 2.14 -10.69 11.51
N SER A 264 2.18 -12.02 11.59
CA SER A 264 2.02 -12.75 12.87
C SER A 264 3.22 -12.63 13.81
N GLN A 265 4.39 -12.22 13.30
CA GLN A 265 5.62 -12.30 14.06
C GLN A 265 6.22 -10.91 14.30
N LEU A 266 6.37 -10.53 15.57
CA LEU A 266 6.99 -9.27 15.97
C LEU A 266 8.47 -9.22 15.57
N GLY A 267 8.93 -8.06 15.11
CA GLY A 267 10.31 -7.80 14.71
C GLY A 267 10.63 -6.31 14.68
N GLN A 268 11.82 -5.96 14.19
CA GLN A 268 12.27 -4.56 14.01
C GLN A 268 11.46 -3.79 12.94
N LEU A 269 10.64 -4.51 12.17
CA LEU A 269 9.76 -3.95 11.16
C LEU A 269 8.31 -4.28 11.50
N GLN A 270 7.44 -3.27 11.49
CA GLN A 270 6.00 -3.44 11.60
C GLN A 270 5.31 -2.96 10.33
N LEU A 271 4.45 -3.81 9.75
CA LEU A 271 3.63 -3.46 8.59
C LEU A 271 2.29 -2.87 9.05
N HIS A 272 1.97 -1.69 8.54
CA HIS A 272 0.74 -0.97 8.81
C HIS A 272 -0.04 -0.83 7.50
N CYS A 273 -1.28 -1.32 7.47
CA CYS A 273 -2.12 -1.33 6.28
C CYS A 273 -3.17 -0.22 6.34
N ARG A 274 -3.22 0.65 5.32
CA ARG A 274 -4.28 1.68 5.19
C ARG A 274 -5.45 1.20 4.34
N TYR A 275 -5.14 0.64 3.16
CA TYR A 275 -6.13 0.04 2.29
C TYR A 275 -5.80 -1.43 2.04
N LEU A 276 -6.78 -2.29 2.28
CA LEU A 276 -6.64 -3.72 2.11
C LEU A 276 -7.51 -4.18 0.94
N ARG A 277 -6.87 -4.70 -0.11
CA ARG A 277 -7.53 -5.43 -1.20
C ARG A 277 -7.31 -6.93 -1.01
N VAL A 278 -8.38 -7.70 -1.08
CA VAL A 278 -8.36 -9.16 -0.94
C VAL A 278 -9.07 -9.81 -2.12
N GLU A 279 -8.43 -10.79 -2.74
CA GLU A 279 -8.99 -11.58 -3.83
C GLU A 279 -8.96 -13.07 -3.55
N GLU A 280 -10.06 -13.77 -3.83
CA GLU A 280 -10.12 -15.24 -3.78
C GLU A 280 -9.76 -15.84 -2.40
N LEU A 281 -10.02 -15.15 -1.30
CA LEU A 281 -9.85 -15.69 0.06
C LEU A 281 -11.17 -16.15 0.67
N SER A 282 -11.09 -17.19 1.51
CA SER A 282 -12.21 -17.64 2.35
C SER A 282 -12.51 -16.63 3.47
N ALA A 283 -13.74 -16.64 3.97
CA ALA A 283 -14.15 -15.79 5.09
C ALA A 283 -13.29 -16.04 6.35
N SER A 284 -12.92 -17.29 6.66
CA SER A 284 -12.05 -17.62 7.80
C SER A 284 -10.63 -17.05 7.67
N SER A 285 -10.08 -17.03 6.45
CA SER A 285 -8.76 -16.45 6.19
C SER A 285 -8.80 -14.94 6.32
N ILE A 286 -9.85 -14.29 5.83
CA ILE A 286 -10.07 -12.85 5.99
C ILE A 286 -10.25 -12.50 7.47
N ALA A 287 -11.02 -13.28 8.22
CA ALA A 287 -11.18 -13.08 9.66
C ALA A 287 -9.83 -13.16 10.40
N SER A 288 -9.01 -14.16 10.06
CA SER A 288 -7.66 -14.30 10.61
C SER A 288 -6.77 -13.11 10.26
N LEU A 289 -6.84 -12.63 9.00
CA LEU A 289 -6.12 -11.45 8.55
C LEU A 289 -6.51 -10.20 9.32
N LEU A 290 -7.82 -9.94 9.47
CA LEU A 290 -8.33 -8.79 10.22
C LEU A 290 -7.87 -8.82 11.68
N GLY A 291 -7.78 -10.00 12.29
CA GLY A 291 -7.24 -10.19 13.64
C GLY A 291 -5.74 -9.89 13.78
N LEU A 292 -4.97 -9.92 12.69
CA LEU A 292 -3.53 -9.62 12.67
C LEU A 292 -3.21 -8.15 12.40
N LEU A 293 -4.17 -7.37 11.88
CA LEU A 293 -3.94 -5.99 11.47
C LEU A 293 -4.04 -5.01 12.66
N PRO A 294 -3.19 -3.97 12.71
CA PRO A 294 -3.33 -2.90 13.70
C PRO A 294 -4.67 -2.17 13.53
N GLN A 295 -5.38 -1.95 14.63
CA GLN A 295 -6.74 -1.37 14.60
C GLN A 295 -6.78 0.10 14.16
N GLN A 296 -5.68 0.85 14.28
CA GLN A 296 -5.70 2.31 14.13
C GLN A 296 -5.51 2.81 12.68
N ASP A 297 -4.99 1.98 11.78
CA ASP A 297 -4.51 2.46 10.48
C ASP A 297 -5.44 2.12 9.30
N LEU A 298 -6.33 1.13 9.46
CA LEU A 298 -7.18 0.65 8.36
C LEU A 298 -8.29 1.68 8.03
N LEU A 299 -8.25 2.20 6.81
CA LEU A 299 -9.18 3.19 6.27
C LEU A 299 -10.21 2.57 5.32
N GLY A 300 -9.81 1.53 4.57
CA GLY A 300 -10.71 0.86 3.65
C GLY A 300 -10.39 -0.60 3.39
N VAL A 301 -11.44 -1.37 3.13
CA VAL A 301 -11.38 -2.79 2.78
C VAL A 301 -12.11 -3.02 1.47
N ASP A 302 -11.46 -3.75 0.58
CA ASP A 302 -11.93 -4.12 -0.75
C ASP A 302 -11.82 -5.64 -0.91
N LEU A 303 -12.97 -6.32 -0.89
CA LEU A 303 -13.06 -7.77 -1.05
C LEU A 303 -13.59 -8.07 -2.45
N ARG A 304 -12.82 -8.82 -3.25
CA ARG A 304 -13.21 -9.17 -4.63
C ARG A 304 -13.17 -10.69 -4.85
N TYR A 305 -14.09 -11.19 -5.66
CA TYR A 305 -14.11 -12.59 -6.12
C TYR A 305 -14.05 -13.66 -5.01
N SER A 306 -14.44 -13.30 -3.78
CA SER A 306 -14.50 -14.22 -2.65
C SER A 306 -15.91 -14.78 -2.49
N SER A 307 -16.06 -16.11 -2.49
CA SER A 307 -17.35 -16.77 -2.25
C SER A 307 -17.73 -16.73 -0.76
N LEU A 308 -17.99 -15.54 -0.22
CA LEU A 308 -18.27 -15.32 1.21
C LEU A 308 -19.67 -15.81 1.59
N GLY A 309 -20.64 -15.62 0.69
CA GLY A 309 -22.06 -15.77 1.02
C GLY A 309 -22.50 -14.80 2.12
N VAL A 310 -23.81 -14.78 2.42
CA VAL A 310 -24.38 -13.88 3.44
C VAL A 310 -23.79 -14.16 4.82
N SER A 311 -23.65 -15.45 5.18
CA SER A 311 -23.14 -15.86 6.49
C SER A 311 -21.67 -15.50 6.69
N GLY A 312 -20.84 -15.62 5.66
CA GLY A 312 -19.44 -15.22 5.73
C GLY A 312 -19.29 -13.72 5.94
N LEU A 313 -20.07 -12.91 5.21
CA LEU A 313 -20.06 -11.46 5.39
C LEU A 313 -20.62 -11.04 6.75
N ALA A 314 -21.71 -11.66 7.22
CA ALA A 314 -22.27 -11.42 8.55
C ALA A 314 -21.26 -11.74 9.67
N MET A 315 -20.40 -12.74 9.48
CA MET A 315 -19.30 -13.06 10.40
C MET A 315 -18.16 -12.04 10.34
N LEU A 316 -17.84 -11.52 9.15
CA LEU A 316 -16.72 -10.58 8.94
C LEU A 316 -17.02 -9.15 9.40
N LEU A 317 -18.25 -8.66 9.23
CA LEU A 317 -18.60 -7.27 9.55
C LEU A 317 -18.35 -6.89 11.03
N PRO A 318 -18.67 -7.71 12.03
CA PRO A 318 -18.30 -7.44 13.43
C PRO A 318 -16.79 -7.32 13.66
N LEU A 319 -15.96 -8.00 12.85
CA LEU A 319 -14.50 -7.91 12.94
C LEU A 319 -13.97 -6.60 12.36
N LEU A 320 -14.78 -5.89 11.55
CA LEU A 320 -14.47 -4.58 11.01
C LEU A 320 -14.86 -3.43 11.97
N ALA A 321 -15.77 -3.68 12.90
CA ALA A 321 -16.24 -2.71 13.89
C ALA A 321 -15.13 -2.10 14.78
N PRO A 322 -14.08 -2.85 15.19
CA PRO A 322 -12.98 -2.32 16.00
C PRO A 322 -12.08 -1.30 15.28
N PHE A 323 -12.21 -1.10 13.96
CA PHE A 323 -11.41 -0.14 13.21
C PHE A 323 -12.09 1.23 13.17
N PRO A 324 -11.68 2.21 14.03
CA PRO A 324 -12.43 3.45 14.22
C PRO A 324 -12.33 4.41 13.03
N ARG A 325 -11.35 4.21 12.14
CA ARG A 325 -11.11 5.06 10.96
C ARG A 325 -11.60 4.43 9.65
N LEU A 326 -12.19 3.25 9.70
CA LEU A 326 -12.70 2.56 8.53
C LEU A 326 -13.89 3.35 7.95
N HIS A 327 -13.69 3.91 6.76
CA HIS A 327 -14.69 4.73 6.08
C HIS A 327 -15.08 4.21 4.69
N SER A 328 -14.36 3.21 4.17
CA SER A 328 -14.62 2.62 2.85
C SER A 328 -14.76 1.11 2.93
N LEU A 329 -15.88 0.58 2.45
CA LEU A 329 -16.11 -0.86 2.28
C LEU A 329 -16.54 -1.15 0.85
N ARG A 330 -15.75 -1.96 0.14
CA ARG A 330 -16.04 -2.39 -1.23
C ARG A 330 -16.16 -3.90 -1.28
N LEU A 331 -17.26 -4.38 -1.85
CA LEU A 331 -17.59 -5.79 -1.97
C LEU A 331 -17.93 -6.07 -3.44
N HIS A 332 -16.98 -6.67 -4.16
CA HIS A 332 -17.11 -6.97 -5.57
C HIS A 332 -17.23 -8.46 -5.83
N TYR A 333 -18.31 -8.89 -6.49
CA TYR A 333 -18.49 -10.29 -6.90
C TYR A 333 -18.34 -11.29 -5.73
N CYS A 334 -18.82 -10.92 -4.52
CA CYS A 334 -18.71 -11.79 -3.33
C CYS A 334 -19.75 -12.92 -3.27
N ASN A 335 -20.54 -13.10 -4.34
CA ASN A 335 -21.57 -14.12 -4.51
C ASN A 335 -22.50 -14.28 -3.29
N LEU A 336 -23.22 -13.22 -2.91
CA LEU A 336 -24.15 -13.22 -1.78
C LEU A 336 -25.53 -13.84 -2.08
N ASP A 337 -25.70 -14.48 -3.25
CA ASP A 337 -26.98 -14.89 -3.88
C ASP A 337 -28.19 -14.95 -2.93
N LEU A 338 -28.92 -13.83 -2.83
CA LEU A 338 -30.12 -13.72 -2.01
C LEU A 338 -31.38 -14.33 -2.65
N GLN A 339 -31.31 -14.77 -3.90
CA GLN A 339 -32.48 -15.31 -4.60
C GLN A 339 -32.80 -16.74 -4.17
N ARG A 340 -31.82 -17.48 -3.62
CA ARG A 340 -32.05 -18.81 -3.06
C ARG A 340 -32.40 -18.64 -1.59
N THR A 341 -33.70 -18.56 -1.27
CA THR A 341 -34.21 -18.60 0.11
C THR A 341 -33.72 -19.87 0.81
N GLN A 342 -32.61 -19.76 1.53
CA GLN A 342 -32.10 -20.82 2.38
C GLN A 342 -32.64 -20.64 3.81
N PRO A 343 -32.96 -21.72 4.53
CA PRO A 343 -33.32 -21.62 5.94
C PRO A 343 -32.17 -20.95 6.73
N GLY A 344 -32.49 -19.89 7.50
CA GLY A 344 -31.51 -19.10 8.25
C GLY A 344 -30.96 -17.85 7.55
N GLN A 345 -31.23 -17.67 6.25
CA GLN A 345 -30.75 -16.51 5.49
C GLN A 345 -31.29 -15.17 6.01
N GLN A 346 -32.54 -15.14 6.48
CA GLN A 346 -33.12 -13.92 7.05
C GLN A 346 -32.41 -13.48 8.34
N GLY A 347 -31.97 -14.43 9.17
CA GLY A 347 -31.14 -14.16 10.34
C GLY A 347 -29.77 -13.62 9.93
N ALA A 348 -29.11 -14.27 8.96
CA ALA A 348 -27.82 -13.82 8.45
C ALA A 348 -27.89 -12.42 7.79
N LEU A 349 -28.97 -12.11 7.09
CA LEU A 349 -29.25 -10.77 6.55
C LEU A 349 -29.39 -9.73 7.66
N GLN A 350 -30.13 -10.05 8.71
CA GLN A 350 -30.31 -9.16 9.85
C GLN A 350 -28.99 -8.94 10.59
N ASP A 351 -28.18 -9.99 10.75
CA ASP A 351 -26.86 -9.89 11.39
C ASP A 351 -25.86 -9.13 10.51
N MET A 352 -25.92 -9.29 9.19
CA MET A 352 -25.19 -8.46 8.25
C MET A 352 -25.60 -6.99 8.36
N SER A 353 -26.90 -6.68 8.44
CA SER A 353 -27.39 -5.32 8.64
C SER A 353 -26.90 -4.72 9.96
N LYS A 354 -26.97 -5.47 11.07
CA LYS A 354 -26.41 -5.06 12.36
C LYS A 354 -24.90 -4.81 12.27
N GLY A 355 -24.19 -5.70 11.58
CA GLY A 355 -22.75 -5.58 11.33
C GLY A 355 -22.40 -4.31 10.57
N LEU A 356 -23.12 -3.99 9.50
CA LEU A 356 -22.95 -2.72 8.77
C LEU A 356 -23.23 -1.52 9.67
N GLY A 357 -24.29 -1.57 10.49
CA GLY A 357 -24.63 -0.51 11.43
C GLY A 357 -23.57 -0.25 12.51
N SER A 358 -22.71 -1.24 12.78
CA SER A 358 -21.58 -1.07 13.70
C SER A 358 -20.44 -0.21 13.11
N LEU A 359 -20.38 -0.04 11.79
CA LEU A 359 -19.36 0.74 11.08
C LEU A 359 -19.70 2.24 11.10
N LYS A 360 -19.49 2.89 12.25
CA LYS A 360 -19.95 4.27 12.53
C LYS A 360 -19.34 5.37 11.66
N LYS A 361 -18.22 5.11 10.97
CA LYS A 361 -17.51 6.08 10.13
C LYS A 361 -17.59 5.74 8.63
N LEU A 362 -18.44 4.78 8.25
CA LEU A 362 -18.60 4.39 6.86
C LEU A 362 -19.20 5.52 6.03
N GLN A 363 -18.49 5.93 4.98
CA GLN A 363 -18.89 6.98 4.03
C GLN A 363 -18.96 6.48 2.59
N ARG A 364 -18.15 5.46 2.25
CA ARG A 364 -18.13 4.81 0.94
C ARG A 364 -18.56 3.36 1.08
N LEU A 365 -19.60 2.99 0.33
CA LEU A 365 -20.09 1.62 0.23
C LEU A 365 -20.24 1.24 -1.24
N CYS A 366 -19.48 0.22 -1.66
CA CYS A 366 -19.57 -0.32 -3.00
C CYS A 366 -20.03 -1.77 -2.94
N LEU A 367 -21.14 -2.10 -3.59
CA LEU A 367 -21.74 -3.41 -3.65
C LEU A 367 -21.95 -3.77 -5.12
N THR A 368 -21.18 -4.71 -5.65
CA THR A 368 -21.28 -5.07 -7.09
C THR A 368 -21.64 -6.53 -7.28
N ALA A 369 -22.61 -6.79 -8.17
CA ALA A 369 -23.03 -8.12 -8.57
C ALA A 369 -23.48 -9.04 -7.42
N LEU A 370 -24.09 -8.47 -6.38
CA LEU A 370 -24.55 -9.19 -5.18
C LEU A 370 -26.01 -9.68 -5.26
N ARG A 371 -26.75 -9.33 -6.34
CA ARG A 371 -28.18 -9.66 -6.58
C ARG A 371 -29.03 -9.51 -5.30
N LEU A 372 -29.40 -8.26 -4.98
CA LEU A 372 -30.05 -7.88 -3.72
C LEU A 372 -31.47 -7.27 -3.90
N PRO A 373 -32.40 -7.90 -4.65
CA PRO A 373 -33.67 -7.27 -4.98
C PRO A 373 -34.53 -7.04 -3.72
N GLY A 374 -34.94 -5.80 -3.48
CA GLY A 374 -35.84 -5.42 -2.38
C GLY A 374 -35.21 -5.36 -0.99
N HIS A 375 -33.90 -5.57 -0.87
CA HIS A 375 -33.20 -5.65 0.42
C HIS A 375 -32.33 -4.42 0.71
N LEU A 376 -32.30 -3.42 -0.18
CA LEU A 376 -31.43 -2.25 -0.02
C LEU A 376 -31.78 -1.47 1.25
N ARG A 377 -33.08 -1.35 1.56
CA ARG A 377 -33.57 -0.71 2.79
C ARG A 377 -32.98 -1.35 4.04
N LEU A 378 -32.96 -2.68 4.11
CA LEU A 378 -32.47 -3.40 5.28
C LEU A 378 -30.96 -3.16 5.51
N LEU A 379 -30.19 -3.05 4.42
CA LEU A 379 -28.74 -2.81 4.48
C LEU A 379 -28.38 -1.37 4.87
N LEU A 380 -29.04 -0.39 4.24
CA LEU A 380 -28.67 1.01 4.42
C LEU A 380 -29.30 1.63 5.68
N SER A 381 -30.48 1.15 6.10
CA SER A 381 -31.18 1.73 7.26
C SER A 381 -30.45 1.58 8.59
N SER A 382 -29.51 0.64 8.71
CA SER A 382 -28.73 0.41 9.93
C SER A 382 -27.54 1.36 10.05
N LEU A 383 -27.15 2.04 8.97
CA LEU A 383 -26.03 2.97 8.97
C LEU A 383 -26.38 4.24 9.74
N SER A 384 -25.51 4.62 10.68
CA SER A 384 -25.72 5.78 11.55
C SER A 384 -25.28 7.12 10.94
N GLN A 385 -24.55 7.09 9.82
CA GLN A 385 -24.09 8.26 9.10
C GLN A 385 -24.54 8.17 7.64
N PRO A 386 -24.81 9.32 7.00
CA PRO A 386 -25.12 9.34 5.58
C PRO A 386 -23.88 8.93 4.77
N LEU A 387 -24.12 8.30 3.62
CA LEU A 387 -23.04 7.87 2.72
C LEU A 387 -22.74 9.02 1.76
N GLU A 388 -21.47 9.24 1.48
CA GLU A 388 -21.04 10.16 0.43
C GLU A 388 -20.91 9.43 -0.92
N VAL A 389 -20.59 8.14 -0.88
CA VAL A 389 -20.35 7.35 -2.09
C VAL A 389 -21.09 6.04 -2.00
N LEU A 390 -21.93 5.79 -3.00
CA LEU A 390 -22.75 4.60 -3.10
C LEU A 390 -22.67 4.02 -4.51
N GLU A 391 -22.01 2.88 -4.64
CA GLU A 391 -21.89 2.16 -5.92
C GLU A 391 -22.68 0.86 -5.82
N LEU A 392 -23.72 0.73 -6.65
CA LEU A 392 -24.67 -0.38 -6.66
C LEU A 392 -24.83 -1.06 -8.05
N PRO A 393 -23.75 -1.28 -8.83
CA PRO A 393 -23.90 -1.86 -10.15
C PRO A 393 -24.28 -3.35 -10.10
N TYR A 394 -25.09 -3.79 -11.07
CA TYR A 394 -25.53 -5.18 -11.23
C TYR A 394 -26.25 -5.77 -9.99
N LEU A 395 -27.08 -4.99 -9.30
CA LEU A 395 -27.80 -5.47 -8.11
C LEU A 395 -29.23 -5.96 -8.36
N CYS A 396 -29.77 -5.73 -9.56
CA CYS A 396 -31.18 -5.96 -9.89
C CYS A 396 -32.12 -5.19 -8.94
N LEU A 397 -31.82 -3.91 -8.71
CA LEU A 397 -32.61 -3.04 -7.83
C LEU A 397 -34.08 -2.97 -8.28
N THR A 398 -34.99 -3.00 -7.31
CA THR A 398 -36.42 -2.84 -7.56
C THR A 398 -36.85 -1.37 -7.45
N SER A 399 -38.07 -1.06 -7.92
CA SER A 399 -38.67 0.26 -7.73
C SER A 399 -38.83 0.63 -6.24
N THR A 400 -39.03 -0.35 -5.36
CA THR A 400 -39.08 -0.16 -3.91
C THR A 400 -37.72 0.19 -3.31
N ASP A 401 -36.62 -0.38 -3.81
CA ASP A 401 -35.26 -0.03 -3.39
C ASP A 401 -34.94 1.42 -3.74
N LEU A 402 -35.27 1.85 -4.96
CA LEU A 402 -35.08 3.23 -5.41
C LEU A 402 -35.99 4.21 -4.66
N ALA A 403 -37.24 3.83 -4.39
CA ALA A 403 -38.15 4.64 -3.58
C ALA A 403 -37.58 4.87 -2.17
N TYR A 404 -37.04 3.82 -1.54
CA TYR A 404 -36.35 3.95 -0.26
C TYR A 404 -35.13 4.87 -0.38
N LEU A 405 -34.25 4.66 -1.36
CA LEU A 405 -33.04 5.46 -1.53
C LEU A 405 -33.37 6.95 -1.68
N SER A 406 -34.39 7.28 -2.47
CA SER A 406 -34.88 8.65 -2.71
C SER A 406 -35.40 9.38 -1.46
N CYS A 407 -35.84 8.62 -0.44
CA CYS A 407 -36.36 9.13 0.82
C CYS A 407 -35.40 8.89 2.00
N SER A 408 -34.23 8.31 1.75
CA SER A 408 -33.27 7.95 2.78
C SER A 408 -32.47 9.16 3.24
N GLN A 409 -31.90 9.07 4.45
CA GLN A 409 -30.97 10.08 4.96
C GLN A 409 -29.71 10.22 4.10
N HIS A 410 -29.40 9.26 3.23
CA HIS A 410 -28.21 9.29 2.39
C HIS A 410 -28.39 10.25 1.20
N ALA A 411 -29.62 10.41 0.69
CA ALA A 411 -29.92 11.07 -0.59
C ALA A 411 -29.25 12.44 -0.74
N SER A 412 -29.35 13.32 0.26
CA SER A 412 -28.84 14.70 0.19
C SER A 412 -27.33 14.84 0.44
N PHE A 413 -26.64 13.77 0.81
CA PHE A 413 -25.20 13.76 1.08
C PHE A 413 -24.40 13.00 0.02
N LEU A 414 -25.08 12.26 -0.86
CA LEU A 414 -24.42 11.52 -1.94
C LEU A 414 -23.68 12.49 -2.87
N ARG A 415 -22.39 12.22 -3.03
CA ARG A 415 -21.46 12.85 -3.96
C ARG A 415 -21.20 11.98 -5.17
N GLU A 416 -21.13 10.67 -4.99
CA GLU A 416 -20.92 9.69 -6.05
C GLU A 416 -22.01 8.64 -5.97
N LEU A 417 -22.76 8.48 -7.07
CA LEU A 417 -23.80 7.46 -7.19
C LEU A 417 -23.60 6.67 -8.48
N ASP A 418 -23.49 5.36 -8.34
CA ASP A 418 -23.45 4.43 -9.47
C ASP A 418 -24.62 3.44 -9.37
N LEU A 419 -25.57 3.52 -10.31
CA LEU A 419 -26.69 2.58 -10.43
C LEU A 419 -26.59 1.75 -11.72
N SER A 420 -25.41 1.70 -12.34
CA SER A 420 -25.22 1.07 -13.65
C SER A 420 -25.75 -0.37 -13.67
N GLU A 421 -26.31 -0.78 -14.79
CA GLU A 421 -26.73 -2.17 -15.02
C GLU A 421 -27.87 -2.63 -14.09
N ASN A 422 -28.62 -1.67 -13.55
CA ASN A 422 -29.95 -1.89 -12.99
C ASN A 422 -30.99 -1.40 -14.01
N ARG A 423 -31.98 -2.23 -14.31
CA ARG A 423 -33.06 -1.89 -15.25
C ARG A 423 -33.90 -0.74 -14.66
N LEU A 424 -33.87 0.42 -15.33
CA LEU A 424 -34.69 1.57 -14.96
C LEU A 424 -35.89 1.67 -15.91
N ASP A 425 -37.09 1.69 -15.34
CA ASP A 425 -38.36 1.77 -16.05
C ASP A 425 -39.17 3.01 -15.62
N GLU A 426 -40.39 3.18 -16.16
CA GLU A 426 -41.27 4.29 -15.80
C GLU A 426 -41.62 4.31 -14.31
N SER A 427 -41.66 3.16 -13.65
CA SER A 427 -41.96 3.05 -12.21
C SER A 427 -40.83 3.61 -11.34
N SER A 428 -39.59 3.55 -11.83
CA SER A 428 -38.41 4.08 -11.15
C SER A 428 -38.25 5.61 -11.27
N LEU A 429 -38.86 6.24 -12.28
CA LEU A 429 -38.68 7.65 -12.60
C LEU A 429 -39.02 8.62 -11.45
N PRO A 430 -40.16 8.50 -10.74
CA PRO A 430 -40.49 9.43 -9.67
C PRO A 430 -39.46 9.42 -8.54
N SER A 431 -38.94 8.23 -8.22
CA SER A 431 -37.92 8.03 -7.20
C SER A 431 -36.57 8.63 -7.62
N LEU A 432 -36.16 8.43 -8.88
CA LEU A 432 -34.93 9.01 -9.42
C LEU A 432 -34.98 10.53 -9.47
N ARG A 433 -36.09 11.12 -9.96
CA ARG A 433 -36.26 12.58 -9.99
C ARG A 433 -36.17 13.17 -8.60
N ARG A 434 -36.80 12.52 -7.61
CA ARG A 434 -36.72 12.94 -6.21
C ARG A 434 -35.30 12.83 -5.68
N LEU A 435 -34.61 11.71 -5.94
CA LEU A 435 -33.24 11.49 -5.50
C LEU A 435 -32.30 12.58 -6.05
N LEU A 436 -32.37 12.88 -7.34
CA LEU A 436 -31.60 13.94 -7.98
C LEU A 436 -31.92 15.32 -7.42
N GLY A 437 -33.20 15.60 -7.14
CA GLY A 437 -33.62 16.85 -6.50
C GLY A 437 -33.10 17.00 -5.06
N GLN A 438 -33.04 15.90 -4.28
CA GLN A 438 -32.47 15.92 -2.94
C GLN A 438 -30.94 16.08 -2.96
N ALA A 439 -30.28 15.54 -3.98
CA ALA A 439 -28.83 15.57 -4.14
C ALA A 439 -28.33 16.73 -5.01
N GLU A 440 -29.16 17.74 -5.29
CA GLU A 440 -28.88 18.82 -6.26
C GLU A 440 -27.53 19.52 -5.99
N SER A 441 -27.24 19.78 -4.72
CA SER A 441 -26.05 20.51 -4.27
C SER A 441 -24.86 19.63 -3.91
N SER A 442 -25.05 18.32 -3.75
CA SER A 442 -24.00 17.39 -3.28
C SER A 442 -23.45 16.50 -4.39
N MET A 443 -24.29 16.10 -5.34
CA MET A 443 -23.97 15.08 -6.34
C MET A 443 -22.92 15.60 -7.33
N SER A 444 -21.74 14.97 -7.29
CA SER A 444 -20.59 15.29 -8.14
C SER A 444 -20.39 14.29 -9.28
N GLN A 445 -20.75 13.03 -9.08
CA GLN A 445 -20.64 11.98 -10.08
C GLN A 445 -21.91 11.13 -10.09
N LEU A 446 -22.43 10.89 -11.30
CA LEU A 446 -23.58 10.02 -11.52
C LEU A 446 -23.27 9.05 -12.66
N SER A 447 -23.47 7.76 -12.41
CA SER A 447 -23.39 6.72 -13.42
C SER A 447 -24.68 5.94 -13.51
N LEU A 448 -25.27 5.93 -14.71
CA LEU A 448 -26.46 5.17 -15.09
C LEU A 448 -26.17 4.37 -16.37
N CYS A 449 -24.96 3.82 -16.47
CA CYS A 449 -24.55 3.05 -17.65
C CYS A 449 -25.36 1.75 -17.74
N GLY A 450 -25.78 1.34 -18.93
CA GLY A 450 -26.45 0.04 -19.10
C GLY A 450 -27.80 -0.08 -18.37
N CYS A 451 -28.43 1.04 -18.00
CA CYS A 451 -29.69 1.04 -17.25
C CYS A 451 -30.93 0.77 -18.14
N GLY A 452 -30.75 0.71 -19.45
CA GLY A 452 -31.85 0.53 -20.41
C GLY A 452 -32.69 1.80 -20.61
N LEU A 453 -32.10 2.97 -20.44
CA LEU A 453 -32.79 4.25 -20.63
C LEU A 453 -33.13 4.45 -22.11
N SER A 454 -34.42 4.63 -22.40
CA SER A 454 -34.92 5.10 -23.70
C SER A 454 -34.93 6.63 -23.77
N ASP A 455 -35.11 7.18 -24.97
CA ASP A 455 -35.26 8.63 -25.19
C ASP A 455 -36.36 9.26 -24.34
N THR A 456 -37.48 8.54 -24.12
CA THR A 456 -38.61 9.03 -23.32
C THR A 456 -38.26 9.10 -21.83
N LEU A 457 -37.68 8.02 -21.29
CA LEU A 457 -37.24 7.96 -19.89
C LEU A 457 -36.14 8.98 -19.62
N LEU A 458 -35.16 9.08 -20.52
CA LEU A 458 -34.10 10.07 -20.44
C LEU A 458 -34.66 11.49 -20.48
N GLY A 459 -35.52 11.80 -21.46
CA GLY A 459 -36.16 13.11 -21.59
C GLY A 459 -36.93 13.51 -20.34
N ALA A 460 -37.54 12.53 -19.65
CA ALA A 460 -38.16 12.74 -18.35
C ALA A 460 -37.15 13.03 -17.23
N LEU A 461 -35.92 12.52 -17.27
CA LEU A 461 -34.87 12.77 -16.26
C LEU A 461 -34.08 14.06 -16.49
N LEU A 462 -33.96 14.53 -17.74
CA LEU A 462 -33.15 15.71 -18.10
C LEU A 462 -33.44 16.96 -17.25
N PRO A 463 -34.70 17.34 -16.93
CA PRO A 463 -34.97 18.49 -16.09
C PRO A 463 -34.34 18.36 -14.69
N SER A 464 -34.45 17.18 -14.07
CA SER A 464 -33.85 16.91 -12.76
C SER A 464 -32.33 16.89 -12.82
N LEU A 465 -31.74 16.34 -13.88
CA LEU A 465 -30.29 16.37 -14.10
C LEU A 465 -29.76 17.80 -14.28
N SER A 466 -30.51 18.65 -14.98
CA SER A 466 -30.14 20.05 -15.21
C SER A 466 -30.06 20.87 -13.92
N CYS A 467 -30.78 20.45 -12.87
CA CYS A 467 -30.73 21.09 -11.58
C CYS A 467 -29.45 20.75 -10.81
N CYS A 468 -28.82 19.59 -11.02
CA CYS A 468 -27.64 19.15 -10.26
C CYS A 468 -26.41 20.05 -10.48
N ARG A 469 -26.27 21.11 -9.67
CA ARG A 469 -25.27 22.17 -9.85
C ARG A 469 -23.85 21.77 -9.44
N ALA A 470 -23.71 20.67 -8.69
CA ALA A 470 -22.42 20.14 -8.28
C ALA A 470 -21.89 19.06 -9.24
N LEU A 471 -22.69 18.62 -10.24
CA LEU A 471 -22.40 17.48 -11.08
C LEU A 471 -21.21 17.77 -11.99
N ARG A 472 -20.13 16.99 -11.83
CA ARG A 472 -18.88 17.07 -12.60
C ARG A 472 -18.74 15.95 -13.62
N SER A 473 -19.27 14.78 -13.33
CA SER A 473 -19.19 13.59 -14.20
C SER A 473 -20.57 12.96 -14.36
N LEU A 474 -21.03 12.82 -15.61
CA LEU A 474 -22.26 12.13 -15.97
C LEU A 474 -21.94 11.00 -16.94
N ARG A 475 -22.27 9.77 -16.54
CA ARG A 475 -21.99 8.55 -17.31
C ARG A 475 -23.28 7.83 -17.67
N LEU A 476 -23.54 7.72 -18.97
CA LEU A 476 -24.77 7.17 -19.56
C LEU A 476 -24.48 6.18 -20.70
N ALA A 477 -23.25 5.66 -20.79
CA ALA A 477 -22.88 4.68 -21.81
C ALA A 477 -23.76 3.42 -21.78
N LEU A 478 -23.79 2.68 -22.89
CA LEU A 478 -24.56 1.43 -23.03
C LEU A 478 -26.07 1.58 -22.77
N ASN A 479 -26.64 2.76 -23.00
CA ASN A 479 -28.09 2.96 -23.02
C ASN A 479 -28.61 3.05 -24.46
N PRO A 480 -29.79 2.47 -24.76
CA PRO A 480 -30.38 2.47 -26.09
C PRO A 480 -30.99 3.83 -26.45
N LEU A 481 -30.15 4.82 -26.70
CA LEU A 481 -30.56 6.17 -27.10
C LEU A 481 -30.50 6.35 -28.61
N SER A 482 -31.48 7.05 -29.19
CA SER A 482 -31.35 7.54 -30.56
C SER A 482 -30.39 8.73 -30.61
N ARG A 483 -29.98 9.13 -31.81
CA ARG A 483 -29.24 10.37 -32.03
C ARG A 483 -30.00 11.58 -31.51
N MET A 484 -31.33 11.60 -31.61
CA MET A 484 -32.15 12.70 -31.07
C MET A 484 -32.12 12.75 -29.54
N GLY A 485 -32.21 11.60 -28.89
CA GLY A 485 -32.05 11.47 -27.44
C GLY A 485 -30.67 11.94 -26.97
N LEU A 486 -29.62 11.54 -27.69
CA LEU A 486 -28.25 11.96 -27.44
C LEU A 486 -28.06 13.48 -27.57
N LEU A 487 -28.62 14.12 -28.60
CA LEU A 487 -28.54 15.58 -28.74
C LEU A 487 -29.30 16.30 -27.64
N SER A 488 -30.43 15.75 -27.18
CA SER A 488 -31.17 16.29 -26.03
C SER A 488 -30.34 16.22 -24.73
N LEU A 489 -29.66 15.10 -24.51
CA LEU A 489 -28.70 14.93 -23.42
C LEU A 489 -27.57 15.94 -23.52
N ALA A 490 -26.94 16.06 -24.69
CA ALA A 490 -25.83 16.97 -24.93
C ALA A 490 -26.22 18.43 -24.65
N ARG A 491 -27.40 18.88 -25.09
CA ARG A 491 -27.92 20.23 -24.80
C ARG A 491 -28.11 20.48 -23.31
N THR A 492 -28.63 19.47 -22.61
CA THR A 492 -28.83 19.54 -21.15
C THR A 492 -27.50 19.57 -20.42
N ALA A 493 -26.58 18.67 -20.76
CA ALA A 493 -25.23 18.59 -20.20
C ALA A 493 -24.43 19.88 -20.40
N ALA A 494 -24.50 20.47 -21.60
CA ALA A 494 -23.89 21.77 -21.89
C ALA A 494 -24.46 22.90 -21.01
N GLY A 495 -25.72 22.77 -20.57
CA GLY A 495 -26.37 23.69 -19.63
C GLY A 495 -25.95 23.55 -18.16
N ILE A 496 -25.28 22.45 -17.78
CA ILE A 496 -24.81 22.22 -16.40
C ILE A 496 -23.41 22.83 -16.27
N PRO A 497 -23.23 23.95 -15.54
CA PRO A 497 -21.97 24.70 -15.55
C PRO A 497 -20.80 23.96 -14.88
N SER A 498 -21.09 23.08 -13.93
CA SER A 498 -20.08 22.29 -13.21
C SER A 498 -19.59 21.06 -13.96
N LEU A 499 -20.30 20.64 -15.01
CA LEU A 499 -20.06 19.37 -15.69
C LEU A 499 -18.77 19.43 -16.50
N ARG A 500 -17.90 18.43 -16.33
CA ARG A 500 -16.59 18.35 -16.97
C ARG A 500 -16.40 17.08 -17.81
N LEU A 501 -17.17 16.03 -17.51
CA LEU A 501 -17.20 14.81 -18.29
C LEU A 501 -18.64 14.40 -18.56
N LEU A 502 -18.93 14.18 -19.84
CA LEU A 502 -20.09 13.46 -20.32
C LEU A 502 -19.62 12.21 -21.07
N LEU A 503 -19.83 11.05 -20.46
CA LEU A 503 -19.67 9.76 -21.13
C LEU A 503 -21.02 9.36 -21.73
N TYR A 504 -21.15 9.52 -23.04
CA TYR A 504 -22.41 9.29 -23.76
C TYR A 504 -22.45 7.90 -24.43
N PRO A 505 -23.63 7.30 -24.62
CA PRO A 505 -23.75 6.04 -25.36
C PRO A 505 -23.66 6.30 -26.87
N ASN A 506 -23.11 5.34 -27.62
CA ASN A 506 -23.24 5.39 -29.08
C ASN A 506 -24.74 5.35 -29.45
N PRO A 507 -25.22 6.23 -30.34
CA PRO A 507 -26.62 6.26 -30.71
C PRO A 507 -26.98 5.00 -31.51
N LEU A 508 -28.24 4.56 -31.43
CA LEU A 508 -28.72 3.33 -32.07
C LEU A 508 -28.48 3.30 -33.58
N GLU A 509 -28.48 4.47 -34.23
CA GLU A 509 -28.23 4.63 -35.66
C GLU A 509 -26.78 4.35 -36.08
N ASP A 510 -25.84 4.33 -35.14
CA ASP A 510 -24.42 4.05 -35.43
C ASP A 510 -24.09 2.54 -35.35
N TYR A 511 -25.06 1.68 -35.02
CA TYR A 511 -24.91 0.22 -34.97
C TYR A 511 -25.31 -0.47 -36.27
N GLU A 512 -24.71 -1.63 -36.55
CA GLU A 512 -25.10 -2.45 -37.70
C GLU A 512 -26.56 -2.94 -37.63
N PRO A 513 -27.24 -3.12 -38.79
CA PRO A 513 -28.61 -3.59 -38.84
C PRO A 513 -28.78 -4.98 -38.21
N GLY A 514 -29.97 -5.24 -37.66
CA GLY A 514 -30.28 -6.51 -36.97
C GLY A 514 -30.21 -6.43 -35.45
N LEU A 515 -29.81 -5.28 -34.90
CA LEU A 515 -29.91 -5.01 -33.47
C LEU A 515 -31.39 -5.11 -33.02
N PRO A 516 -31.70 -5.81 -31.90
CA PRO A 516 -33.06 -5.88 -31.38
C PRO A 516 -33.63 -4.50 -31.05
N ALA A 517 -34.96 -4.35 -31.09
CA ALA A 517 -35.62 -3.08 -30.78
C ALA A 517 -35.40 -2.59 -29.34
N LEU A 518 -35.13 -3.50 -28.40
CA LEU A 518 -34.78 -3.20 -27.01
C LEU A 518 -33.49 -3.95 -26.65
N PRO A 519 -32.33 -3.46 -27.12
CA PRO A 519 -31.07 -4.15 -26.90
C PRO A 519 -30.66 -4.08 -25.43
N SER A 520 -30.00 -5.12 -24.94
CA SER A 520 -29.35 -5.09 -23.63
C SER A 520 -28.05 -4.30 -23.67
N SER A 521 -27.54 -3.89 -22.51
CA SER A 521 -26.22 -3.29 -22.35
C SER A 521 -25.09 -4.15 -22.92
N ALA A 522 -25.13 -5.46 -22.66
CA ALA A 522 -24.19 -6.43 -23.21
C ALA A 522 -24.25 -6.48 -24.74
N GLN A 523 -25.45 -6.46 -25.32
CA GLN A 523 -25.60 -6.38 -26.77
C GLN A 523 -25.02 -5.07 -27.30
N LEU A 524 -25.34 -3.92 -26.71
CA LEU A 524 -24.79 -2.62 -27.13
C LEU A 524 -23.26 -2.53 -27.01
N LEU A 525 -22.65 -3.31 -26.12
CA LEU A 525 -21.21 -3.39 -25.96
C LEU A 525 -20.55 -4.25 -27.04
N ASP A 526 -21.14 -5.42 -27.32
CA ASP A 526 -20.56 -6.42 -28.22
C ASP A 526 -20.98 -6.22 -29.70
N TRP A 527 -22.04 -5.46 -29.96
CA TRP A 527 -22.59 -5.28 -31.30
C TRP A 527 -21.69 -4.36 -32.14
N PRO A 528 -21.38 -4.75 -33.39
CA PRO A 528 -20.55 -3.94 -34.26
C PRO A 528 -21.20 -2.58 -34.59
N LEU A 529 -20.37 -1.55 -34.61
CA LEU A 529 -20.73 -0.24 -35.15
C LEU A 529 -20.59 -0.27 -36.67
N LEU A 530 -21.37 0.56 -37.37
CA LEU A 530 -21.29 0.72 -38.81
C LEU A 530 -19.84 1.04 -39.24
N GLU A 531 -19.35 0.31 -40.25
CA GLU A 531 -18.02 0.56 -40.84
C GLU A 531 -17.94 1.93 -41.53
N GLU A 532 -19.08 2.43 -42.03
CA GLU A 532 -19.17 3.71 -42.72
C GLU A 532 -19.04 4.88 -41.72
N PRO A 533 -18.01 5.73 -41.83
CA PRO A 533 -17.77 6.80 -40.87
C PRO A 533 -18.82 7.91 -40.94
N GLU A 534 -19.61 8.00 -42.01
CA GLU A 534 -20.55 9.11 -42.24
C GLU A 534 -21.57 9.29 -41.11
N SER A 535 -22.14 8.19 -40.60
CA SER A 535 -23.12 8.22 -39.52
C SER A 535 -22.51 8.74 -38.22
N ARG A 536 -21.33 8.21 -37.86
CA ARG A 536 -20.58 8.61 -36.67
C ARG A 536 -20.07 10.05 -36.78
N ASP A 537 -19.56 10.44 -37.93
CA ASP A 537 -19.07 11.80 -38.21
C ASP A 537 -20.21 12.81 -38.18
N LEU A 538 -21.41 12.43 -38.62
CA LEU A 538 -22.60 13.24 -38.43
C LEU A 538 -22.94 13.40 -36.94
N THR A 539 -22.96 12.31 -36.16
CA THR A 539 -23.17 12.37 -34.71
C THR A 539 -22.17 13.31 -34.03
N LEU A 540 -20.87 13.16 -34.33
CA LEU A 540 -19.81 13.99 -33.76
C LEU A 540 -19.94 15.47 -34.16
N ARG A 541 -20.24 15.77 -35.43
CA ARG A 541 -20.48 17.15 -35.89
C ARG A 541 -21.65 17.81 -35.16
N LEU A 542 -22.75 17.10 -34.99
CA LEU A 542 -23.93 17.63 -34.30
C LEU A 542 -23.67 17.84 -32.80
N LEU A 543 -22.89 16.96 -32.17
CA LEU A 543 -22.44 17.15 -30.79
C LEU A 543 -21.55 18.39 -30.66
N ASP A 544 -20.58 18.56 -31.55
CA ASP A 544 -19.68 19.72 -31.55
C ASP A 544 -20.46 21.03 -31.78
N GLU A 545 -21.43 21.04 -32.69
CA GLU A 545 -22.32 22.19 -32.90
C GLU A 545 -23.08 22.56 -31.60
N VAL A 546 -23.64 21.57 -30.89
CA VAL A 546 -24.33 21.79 -29.61
C VAL A 546 -23.38 22.36 -28.55
N MET A 547 -22.14 21.86 -28.47
CA MET A 547 -21.14 22.36 -27.52
C MET A 547 -20.67 23.78 -27.86
N ASN A 548 -20.44 24.06 -29.14
CA ASN A 548 -20.02 25.37 -29.64
C ASN A 548 -21.08 26.44 -29.39
N LEU A 549 -22.37 26.14 -29.63
CA LEU A 549 -23.48 27.04 -29.37
C LEU A 549 -23.58 27.48 -27.90
N ARG A 550 -23.10 26.65 -26.98
CA ARG A 550 -23.08 26.92 -25.53
C ARG A 550 -21.70 27.33 -25.02
N GLY A 551 -20.69 27.41 -25.89
CA GLY A 551 -19.31 27.75 -25.54
C GLY A 551 -18.60 26.72 -24.65
N ARG A 552 -19.03 25.45 -24.67
CA ARG A 552 -18.56 24.38 -23.77
C ARG A 552 -17.50 23.44 -24.36
N SER A 553 -17.05 23.69 -25.59
CA SER A 553 -16.18 22.77 -26.34
C SER A 553 -14.75 22.64 -25.79
N ARG A 554 -14.37 23.48 -24.82
CA ARG A 554 -13.02 23.50 -24.21
C ARG A 554 -12.96 22.95 -22.80
N ASP A 555 -14.07 22.97 -22.06
CA ASP A 555 -14.13 22.64 -20.63
C ASP A 555 -14.93 21.36 -20.33
N LEU A 556 -15.85 20.97 -21.22
CA LEU A 556 -16.61 19.73 -21.12
C LEU A 556 -16.04 18.66 -22.06
N LEU A 557 -15.46 17.60 -21.49
CA LEU A 557 -15.05 16.41 -22.23
C LEU A 557 -16.28 15.56 -22.55
N VAL A 558 -16.57 15.40 -23.84
CA VAL A 558 -17.66 14.57 -24.36
C VAL A 558 -17.05 13.39 -25.09
N THR A 559 -17.28 12.16 -24.62
CA THR A 559 -16.69 10.95 -25.20
C THR A 559 -17.65 9.77 -25.12
N SER A 560 -17.59 8.85 -26.10
CA SER A 560 -18.23 7.53 -26.02
C SER A 560 -17.25 6.40 -25.73
N ASP A 561 -15.96 6.72 -25.59
CA ASP A 561 -14.92 5.74 -25.28
C ASP A 561 -15.06 5.29 -23.82
N LEU A 562 -15.46 4.04 -23.62
CA LEU A 562 -15.62 3.39 -22.32
C LEU A 562 -14.28 2.99 -21.67
N LEU A 563 -13.19 2.91 -22.43
CA LEU A 563 -11.94 2.28 -22.02
C LEU A 563 -10.82 3.30 -21.81
N ASN A 564 -10.81 4.42 -22.52
CA ASN A 564 -9.70 5.39 -22.50
C ASN A 564 -10.02 6.75 -21.86
N TYR A 565 -11.07 6.87 -21.04
CA TYR A 565 -11.34 8.09 -20.29
C TYR A 565 -10.85 7.99 -18.84
N SER A 566 -10.30 9.08 -18.29
CA SER A 566 -9.89 9.11 -16.89
C SER A 566 -11.10 9.38 -16.00
N PRO A 567 -11.46 8.48 -15.06
CA PRO A 567 -12.54 8.73 -14.10
C PRO A 567 -12.17 9.80 -13.07
N ASP A 568 -10.86 10.01 -12.85
CA ASP A 568 -10.31 10.96 -11.90
C ASP A 568 -10.23 12.38 -12.48
N LEU A 569 -11.38 13.04 -12.64
CA LEU A 569 -11.42 14.50 -12.76
C LEU A 569 -11.27 15.16 -11.38
N THR A 570 -10.16 14.86 -10.69
CA THR A 570 -9.68 15.65 -9.54
C THR A 570 -8.68 16.70 -10.02
N VAL A 571 -9.14 17.67 -10.82
CA VAL A 571 -8.27 18.81 -11.17
C VAL A 571 -9.09 20.09 -11.18
N ASP A 572 -8.74 21.02 -10.30
CA ASP A 572 -9.10 22.44 -10.24
C ASP A 572 -10.34 22.85 -9.44
N GLY A 573 -10.01 23.55 -8.34
CA GLY A 573 -10.81 24.20 -7.33
C GLY A 573 -9.86 24.61 -6.20
#